data_AF-A0A183FC06-F1
#
_entry.id   AF-A0A183FC06-F1
#
_cell.length_a   1.000
_cell.length_b   1.000
_cell.length_c   1.000
_cell.angle_alpha   90.00
_cell.angle_beta   90.00
_cell.angle_gamma   90.00
#
_symmetry.space_group_name_H-M   'P 1'
#
loop_
_entity.id
_entity.type
_entity.pdbx_description
1 polymer ?
#
loop_
_entity_poly.entity_id
_entity_poly.type
_entity_poly.pdbx_seq_one_letter_code
_entity_poly.pdbx_strand_id
1 'polypeptide(L)'
;MAPKQVAIGISAFLRTIRPRRPKFMVDAKRLLRLIEEADKKASVKAYAAELAKSLEESRRENQALRKIVRESGLATSTSGSKRGPKDKKKMKRIEEPKSVGAKDGENDEIVE
;
A
#
# COMPACT_ATOMS: atom_id res chain seq x y z
N MET A 1 -0.11 20.06 -33.68
CA MET A 1 -0.31 19.32 -32.41
C MET A 1 -1.81 19.15 -32.18
N ALA A 2 -2.29 17.94 -31.91
CA ALA A 2 -3.71 17.71 -31.61
C ALA A 2 -4.04 18.13 -30.16
N PRO A 3 -5.21 18.73 -29.90
CA PRO A 3 -5.62 19.11 -28.54
C PRO A 3 -5.88 17.86 -27.69
N LYS A 4 -5.31 17.82 -26.48
CA LYS A 4 -5.58 16.76 -25.50
C LYS A 4 -6.92 17.02 -24.81
N GLN A 5 -7.81 16.02 -24.83
CA GLN A 5 -9.06 16.07 -24.08
C GLN A 5 -8.81 15.60 -22.64
N VAL A 6 -9.31 16.38 -21.68
CA VAL A 6 -9.17 16.09 -20.24
C VAL A 6 -10.55 16.16 -19.60
N ALA A 7 -10.94 15.09 -18.91
CA ALA A 7 -12.22 15.03 -18.20
C ALA A 7 -12.11 15.72 -16.83
N ILE A 8 -12.95 16.73 -16.60
CA ILE A 8 -13.02 17.46 -15.33
C ILE A 8 -14.44 17.33 -14.78
N GLY A 9 -14.56 17.01 -13.49
CA GLY A 9 -15.86 16.96 -12.82
C GLY A 9 -16.52 18.33 -12.76
N ILE A 10 -17.83 18.40 -13.04
CA ILE A 10 -18.60 19.65 -13.06
C ILE A 10 -18.50 20.40 -11.72
N SER A 11 -18.58 19.68 -10.60
CA SER A 11 -18.47 20.27 -9.27
C SER A 11 -17.09 20.92 -9.03
N ALA A 12 -16.02 20.31 -9.50
CA ALA A 12 -14.67 20.87 -9.41
C ALA A 12 -14.53 22.11 -10.31
N PHE A 13 -15.09 22.06 -11.52
CA PHE A 13 -15.11 23.21 -12.42
C PHE A 13 -15.87 24.40 -11.81
N LEU A 14 -17.07 24.18 -11.25
CA LEU A 14 -17.87 25.24 -10.63
C LEU A 14 -17.14 25.94 -9.46
N ARG A 15 -16.26 25.24 -8.73
CA ARG A 15 -15.42 25.83 -7.67
C ARG A 15 -14.36 26.82 -8.18
N THR A 16 -14.09 26.81 -9.49
CA THR A 16 -13.23 27.82 -10.12
C THR A 16 -13.99 29.08 -10.46
N ILE A 17 -15.32 29.03 -10.55
CA ILE A 17 -16.16 30.18 -10.88
C ILE A 17 -16.38 31.02 -9.61
N ARG A 18 -16.05 32.30 -9.70
CA ARG A 18 -16.29 33.27 -8.63
C ARG A 18 -17.37 34.26 -9.07
N PRO A 19 -18.32 34.61 -8.19
CA PRO A 19 -19.23 35.71 -8.45
C PRO A 19 -18.44 37.04 -8.43
N ARG A 20 -18.63 37.86 -9.46
CA ARG A 20 -18.05 39.20 -9.62
C ARG A 20 -19.18 40.14 -10.08
N ARG A 21 -20.03 40.54 -9.13
CA ARG A 21 -21.22 41.40 -9.34
C ARG A 21 -22.21 40.72 -10.32
N PRO A 22 -22.79 41.32 -11.39
CA PRO A 22 -23.76 40.59 -12.22
C PRO A 22 -23.09 39.54 -13.14
N LYS A 23 -21.77 39.34 -13.05
CA LYS A 23 -21.01 38.43 -13.90
C LYS A 23 -20.34 37.36 -13.07
N PHE A 24 -20.17 36.19 -13.67
CA PHE A 24 -19.36 35.12 -13.15
C PHE A 24 -18.01 35.14 -13.86
N MET A 25 -16.93 35.03 -13.10
CA MET A 25 -15.58 34.97 -13.64
C MET A 25 -14.90 33.68 -13.20
N VAL A 26 -14.26 33.02 -14.15
CA VAL A 26 -13.44 31.84 -13.87
C VAL A 26 -12.09 32.27 -13.31
N ASP A 27 -11.68 31.66 -12.20
CA ASP A 27 -10.33 31.77 -11.66
C ASP A 27 -9.37 30.92 -12.50
N ALA A 28 -8.67 31.59 -13.42
CA ALA A 28 -7.74 30.95 -14.34
C ALA A 28 -6.67 30.11 -13.64
N LYS A 29 -6.16 30.57 -12.48
CA LYS A 29 -5.13 29.82 -11.73
C LYS A 29 -5.69 28.51 -11.19
N ARG A 30 -6.93 28.52 -10.69
CA ARG A 30 -7.59 27.31 -10.20
C ARG A 30 -7.96 26.36 -11.33
N LEU A 31 -8.42 26.90 -12.47
CA LEU A 31 -8.75 26.08 -13.63
C LEU A 31 -7.52 25.37 -14.20
N LEU A 32 -6.39 26.08 -14.33
CA LEU A 32 -5.14 25.49 -14.81
C LEU A 32 -4.68 24.34 -13.90
N ARG A 33 -4.70 24.53 -12.58
CA ARG A 33 -4.37 23.46 -11.63
C ARG A 33 -5.27 22.24 -11.77
N LEU A 34 -6.58 22.44 -11.97
CA LEU A 34 -7.51 21.34 -12.20
C LEU A 34 -7.20 20.56 -13.49
N ILE A 35 -6.84 21.26 -14.57
CA ILE A 35 -6.45 20.64 -15.84
C ILE A 35 -5.17 19.81 -15.64
N GLU A 36 -4.15 20.36 -15.00
CA GLU A 36 -2.88 19.67 -14.73
C GLU A 36 -3.07 18.42 -13.86
N GLU A 37 -3.88 18.52 -12.80
CA GLU A 37 -4.19 17.37 -11.93
C GLU A 37 -4.96 16.28 -12.68
N ALA A 38 -5.90 16.67 -13.54
CA ALA A 38 -6.68 15.70 -14.31
C ALA A 38 -5.81 15.01 -15.38
N ASP A 39 -4.88 15.72 -16.02
CA ASP A 39 -3.91 15.13 -16.96
C ASP A 39 -2.96 14.15 -16.27
N LYS A 40 -2.43 14.51 -15.08
CA LYS A 40 -1.63 13.60 -14.25
C LYS A 40 -2.40 12.34 -13.85
N LYS A 41 -3.68 12.46 -13.51
CA LYS A 41 -4.50 11.28 -13.17
C LYS A 41 -4.75 10.40 -14.39
N ALA A 42 -4.92 10.99 -15.57
CA ALA A 42 -5.10 10.24 -16.81
C ALA A 42 -3.83 9.44 -17.18
N SER A 43 -2.64 10.05 -17.05
CA SER A 43 -1.37 9.35 -17.32
C SER A 43 -1.10 8.22 -16.33
N VAL A 44 -1.40 8.42 -15.04
CA VAL A 44 -1.28 7.35 -14.02
C VAL A 44 -2.23 6.19 -14.31
N LYS A 45 -3.47 6.46 -14.75
CA LYS A 45 -4.42 5.41 -15.16
C LYS A 45 -3.94 4.61 -16.36
N ALA A 46 -3.35 5.28 -17.36
CA ALA A 46 -2.79 4.59 -18.52
C ALA A 46 -1.64 3.67 -18.11
N TYR A 47 -0.70 4.17 -17.29
CA TYR A 47 0.43 3.38 -16.79
C TYR A 47 -0.02 2.19 -15.91
N ALA A 48 -1.05 2.39 -15.06
CA ALA A 48 -1.62 1.31 -14.26
C ALA A 48 -2.25 0.21 -15.13
N ALA A 49 -2.87 0.56 -16.26
CA ALA A 49 -3.43 -0.42 -17.19
C ALA A 49 -2.33 -1.23 -17.91
N GLU A 50 -1.23 -0.59 -18.29
CA GLU A 50 -0.07 -1.28 -18.87
C GLU A 50 0.61 -2.23 -17.85
N LEU A 51 0.81 -1.76 -16.62
CA LEU A 51 1.32 -2.58 -15.51
C LEU A 51 0.43 -3.79 -15.23
N ALA A 52 -0.90 -3.63 -15.26
CA ALA A 52 -1.83 -4.73 -15.04
C ALA A 52 -1.70 -5.82 -16.12
N LYS A 53 -1.53 -5.42 -17.39
CA LYS A 53 -1.28 -6.36 -18.49
C LYS A 53 0.04 -7.10 -18.31
N SER A 54 1.12 -6.37 -18.03
CA SER A 54 2.44 -6.96 -17.81
C SER A 54 2.45 -7.95 -16.62
N LEU A 55 1.73 -7.61 -15.54
CA LEU A 55 1.58 -8.51 -14.39
C LEU A 55 0.78 -9.76 -14.73
N GLU A 56 -0.24 -9.66 -15.57
CA GLU A 56 -1.00 -10.82 -16.04
C GLU A 56 -0.14 -11.74 -16.93
N GLU A 57 0.63 -11.18 -17.86
CA GLU A 57 1.58 -11.91 -18.70
C GLU A 57 2.62 -12.66 -17.84
N SER A 58 3.25 -11.96 -16.89
CA SER A 58 4.23 -12.56 -15.99
C SER A 58 3.63 -13.68 -15.11
N ARG A 59 2.36 -13.57 -14.72
CA ARG A 59 1.65 -14.65 -14.01
C ARG A 59 1.44 -15.87 -14.89
N ARG A 60 1.08 -15.68 -16.16
CA ARG A 60 0.90 -16.78 -17.13
C ARG A 60 2.24 -17.50 -17.39
N GLU A 61 3.31 -16.75 -17.59
CA GLU A 61 4.67 -17.29 -17.75
C GLU A 61 5.12 -18.08 -16.52
N ASN A 62 4.95 -17.52 -15.32
CA ASN A 62 5.27 -18.22 -14.07
C ASN A 62 4.47 -19.51 -13.91
N GLN A 63 3.19 -19.51 -14.29
CA GLN A 63 2.37 -20.73 -14.26
C GLN A 63 2.87 -21.78 -15.26
N ALA A 64 3.26 -21.36 -16.47
CA ALA A 64 3.83 -22.24 -17.46
C ALA A 64 5.15 -22.86 -16.98
N LEU A 65 6.06 -22.04 -16.44
CA LEU A 65 7.31 -22.52 -15.85
C LEU A 65 7.06 -23.49 -14.69
N ARG A 66 6.10 -23.21 -13.80
CA ARG A 66 5.72 -24.13 -12.72
C ARG A 66 5.12 -25.45 -13.20
N LYS A 67 4.48 -25.48 -14.38
CA LYS A 67 4.01 -26.71 -15.00
C LYS A 67 5.19 -27.49 -15.57
N ILE A 68 6.06 -26.83 -16.34
CA ILE A 68 7.28 -27.42 -16.88
C ILE A 68 8.13 -28.03 -15.77
N VAL A 69 8.39 -27.30 -14.67
CA VAL A 69 9.15 -27.80 -13.51
C VAL A 69 8.53 -29.04 -12.89
N ARG A 70 7.19 -29.11 -12.81
CA ARG A 70 6.48 -30.29 -12.29
C ARG A 70 6.55 -31.48 -13.25
N GLU A 71 6.34 -31.24 -14.54
CA GLU A 71 6.28 -32.28 -15.57
C GLU A 71 7.66 -32.84 -15.93
N SER A 72 8.68 -31.98 -15.97
CA SER A 72 10.07 -32.37 -16.24
C SER A 72 10.77 -33.03 -15.06
N GLY A 73 10.11 -33.13 -13.89
CA GLY A 73 10.73 -33.65 -12.67
C GLY A 73 11.87 -32.77 -12.14
N LEU A 74 12.05 -31.55 -12.68
CA LEU A 74 13.00 -30.55 -12.22
C LEU A 74 12.57 -29.90 -10.89
N ALA A 75 11.89 -30.66 -10.01
CA ALA A 75 11.78 -30.30 -8.62
C ALA A 75 13.21 -30.30 -8.07
N THR A 76 13.82 -29.11 -7.99
CA THR A 76 14.93 -28.88 -7.09
C THR A 76 14.39 -29.10 -5.68
N SER A 77 14.42 -30.37 -5.29
CA SER A 77 14.36 -30.80 -3.92
C SER A 77 15.40 -29.94 -3.20
N THR A 78 14.94 -28.98 -2.40
CA THR A 78 15.77 -28.39 -1.35
C THR A 78 15.94 -29.48 -0.29
N SER A 79 16.67 -30.51 -0.69
CA SER A 79 17.30 -31.51 0.17
C SER A 79 18.24 -30.75 1.08
N GLY A 80 17.79 -30.47 2.30
CA GLY A 80 18.66 -29.76 3.24
C GLY A 80 18.08 -29.28 4.56
N SER A 81 17.05 -29.90 5.13
CA SER A 81 16.88 -29.80 6.59
C SER A 81 16.64 -31.20 7.17
N LYS A 82 17.75 -31.76 7.68
CA LYS A 82 17.82 -33.06 8.33
C LYS A 82 16.75 -33.16 9.41
N ARG A 83 15.79 -34.07 9.24
CA ARG A 83 15.06 -34.66 10.38
C ARG A 83 16.08 -35.44 11.22
N GLY A 84 16.62 -34.80 12.25
CA GLY A 84 17.42 -35.47 13.28
C GLY A 84 16.51 -36.31 14.19
N PRO A 85 16.94 -37.53 14.58
CA PRO A 85 16.16 -38.42 15.41
C PRO A 85 16.23 -38.00 16.90
N LYS A 86 15.06 -38.02 17.56
CA LYS A 86 14.84 -38.18 19.01
C LYS A 86 15.94 -37.64 19.95
N ASP A 87 15.73 -36.44 20.49
CA ASP A 87 16.26 -36.09 21.80
C ASP A 87 15.14 -35.55 22.70
N LYS A 88 14.84 -36.32 23.75
CA LYS A 88 13.89 -35.99 24.82
C LYS A 88 14.43 -34.81 25.63
N LYS A 89 14.16 -33.58 25.21
CA LYS A 89 14.44 -32.40 26.02
C LYS A 89 13.20 -32.07 26.87
N LYS A 90 13.24 -32.47 28.14
CA LYS A 90 12.26 -32.13 29.18
C LYS A 90 12.01 -30.63 29.17
N MET A 91 10.76 -30.20 28.92
CA MET A 91 10.32 -28.82 29.18
C MET A 91 10.47 -28.57 30.69
N LYS A 92 11.46 -27.76 31.07
CA LYS A 92 11.45 -27.10 32.38
C LYS A 92 10.40 -26.00 32.30
N ARG A 93 9.33 -26.18 33.08
CA ARG A 93 8.32 -25.18 33.40
C ARG A 93 9.04 -23.93 33.90
N ILE A 94 9.04 -22.85 33.11
CA ILE A 94 9.44 -21.53 33.60
C ILE A 94 8.18 -20.98 34.24
N GLU A 95 8.19 -20.93 35.56
CA GLU A 95 7.13 -20.33 36.37
C GLU A 95 6.99 -18.85 36.02
N GLU A 96 5.74 -18.41 35.90
CA GLU A 96 5.38 -16.99 35.76
C GLU A 96 5.97 -16.21 36.95
N PRO A 97 6.60 -15.04 36.75
CA PRO A 97 6.97 -14.20 37.86
C PRO A 97 5.70 -13.63 38.50
N LYS A 98 5.42 -14.10 39.72
CA LYS A 98 4.43 -13.51 40.64
C LYS A 98 4.71 -12.03 40.81
N SER A 99 3.67 -11.21 40.65
CA SER A 99 3.69 -9.78 41.00
C SER A 99 3.99 -9.63 42.50
N VAL A 100 5.17 -9.12 42.82
CA VAL A 100 5.48 -8.65 44.17
C VAL A 100 5.05 -7.19 44.23
N GLY A 101 3.90 -6.96 44.87
CA GLY A 101 3.60 -5.65 45.42
C GLY A 101 4.54 -5.38 46.58
N ALA A 102 5.21 -4.23 46.54
CA ALA A 102 5.80 -3.59 47.70
C ALA A 102 5.16 -2.20 47.82
N LYS A 103 4.34 -2.05 48.86
CA LYS A 103 4.10 -0.80 49.57
C LYS A 103 5.41 -0.44 50.31
N ASP A 104 5.72 0.73 50.85
CA ASP A 104 5.03 1.91 51.40
C ASP A 104 6.03 3.09 51.21
N GLY A 105 5.62 4.34 50.99
CA GLY A 105 5.26 5.31 52.03
C GLY A 105 5.72 6.71 51.53
N GLU A 106 4.83 7.71 51.55
CA GLU A 106 4.90 8.87 52.48
C GLU A 106 6.14 9.77 52.21
N ASN A 107 6.03 11.04 51.80
CA ASN A 107 5.18 12.13 52.30
C ASN A 107 5.16 13.32 51.30
N ASP A 108 4.03 14.05 51.25
CA ASP A 108 3.86 15.49 51.50
C ASP A 108 5.01 16.45 51.11
N GLU A 109 4.84 17.66 50.61
CA GLU A 109 3.77 18.65 50.52
C GLU A 109 4.39 19.82 49.70
N ILE A 110 3.58 20.55 48.91
CA ILE A 110 3.56 22.03 48.74
C ILE A 110 4.88 22.69 48.24
N VAL A 111 4.91 23.56 47.22
CA VAL A 111 4.38 24.94 47.20
C VAL A 111 4.26 25.39 45.74
N GLU A 112 3.13 26.05 45.49
CA GLU A 112 2.79 27.07 44.47
C GLU A 112 3.90 27.62 43.56
#